data_AF-A0A6V8U935-F1
#
_entry.id   AF-A0A6V8U935-F1
#
_cell.length_a   1.000
_cell.length_b   1.000
_cell.length_c   1.000
_cell.angle_alpha   90.00
_cell.angle_beta   90.00
_cell.angle_gamma   90.00
#
_symmetry.space_group_name_H-M   'P 1'
#
loop_
_entity.id
_entity.type
_entity.pdbx_description
1 polymer ?
#
loop_
_entity_poly.entity_id
_entity_poly.type
_entity_poly.pdbx_seq_one_letter_code
_entity_poly.pdbx_strand_id
1 'polypeptide(L)' 'GKMKQPLGYGVSVSYGDEVFLIGGENAKGKPVSSVTSFTMRDGNLLIK' A
#
# COMPACT_ATOMS: atom_id res chain seq x y z
N GLY A 1 11.42 -1.38 -0.52
CA GLY A 1 10.74 -0.80 0.66
C GLY A 1 10.15 -1.88 1.55
N LYS A 2 9.79 -1.54 2.79
CA LYS A 2 9.05 -2.41 3.74
C LYS A 2 7.81 -1.67 4.22
N MET A 3 6.68 -2.37 4.33
CA MET A 3 5.44 -1.80 4.87
C MET A 3 5.58 -1.47 6.36
N LYS A 4 4.93 -0.38 6.81
CA LYS A 4 4.89 0.03 8.23
C LYS A 4 4.14 -0.99 9.10
N GLN A 5 3.14 -1.64 8.53
CA GLN A 5 2.36 -2.72 9.15
C GLN A 5 1.85 -3.68 8.07
N PRO A 6 1.59 -4.95 8.39
CA PRO A 6 0.91 -5.86 7.47
C PRO A 6 -0.51 -5.35 7.19
N LEU A 7 -0.91 -5.39 5.92
CA LEU A 7 -2.25 -5.08 5.44
C LEU A 7 -2.71 -6.16 4.45
N GLY A 8 -3.98 -6.54 4.53
CA GLY A 8 -4.64 -7.44 3.59
C GLY A 8 -6.03 -6.92 3.22
N TYR A 9 -6.67 -7.56 2.23
CA TYR A 9 -8.07 -7.30 1.87
C TYR A 9 -8.44 -5.84 1.57
N GLY A 10 -7.48 -5.03 1.11
CA GLY A 10 -7.73 -3.67 0.60
C GLY A 10 -7.98 -3.66 -0.92
N VAL A 11 -8.20 -2.47 -1.47
CA VAL A 11 -8.35 -2.29 -2.93
C VAL A 11 -7.04 -1.77 -3.52
N SER A 12 -6.55 -2.44 -4.56
CA SER A 12 -5.38 -1.99 -5.33
C SER A 12 -5.80 -1.27 -6.61
N VAL A 13 -5.26 -0.08 -6.84
CA VAL A 13 -5.48 0.71 -8.05
C VAL A 13 -4.14 1.03 -8.69
N SER A 14 -4.00 0.77 -9.99
CA SER A 14 -2.86 1.23 -10.77
C SER A 14 -3.23 2.53 -11.48
N TYR A 15 -2.38 3.56 -11.36
CA TYR A 15 -2.57 4.84 -12.03
C TYR A 15 -1.22 5.49 -12.32
N GLY A 16 -0.88 5.64 -13.61
CA GLY A 16 0.46 6.04 -14.03
C GLY A 16 1.52 5.04 -13.60
N ASP A 17 2.64 5.54 -13.06
CA ASP A 17 3.76 4.74 -12.54
C ASP A 17 3.63 4.41 -11.04
N GLU A 18 2.43 4.55 -10.48
CA GLU A 18 2.14 4.25 -9.08
C GLU A 18 1.04 3.19 -8.93
N VAL A 19 1.15 2.41 -7.86
CA VAL A 19 0.09 1.55 -7.35
C VAL A 19 -0.38 2.11 -6.01
N PHE A 20 -1.69 2.18 -5.80
CA PHE A 20 -2.31 2.63 -4.57
C PHE A 20 -3.01 1.44 -3.89
N LEU A 21 -2.74 1.23 -2.60
CA LEU A 21 -3.53 0.37 -1.73
C LEU A 21 -4.45 1.24 -0.88
N ILE A 22 -5.76 1.09 -1.07
CA ILE A 22 -6.79 1.86 -0.37
C ILE A 22 -7.44 0.96 0.69
N GLY A 23 -7.34 1.38 1.95
CA GLY A 23 -7.92 0.70 3.09
C GLY A 23 -7.31 -0.68 3.37
N GLY A 24 -8.18 -1.65 3.65
CA GLY A 24 -7.81 -3.01 4.03
C GLY A 24 -7.91 -3.26 5.53
N GLU A 25 -7.31 -4.37 5.95
CA GLU A 25 -7.36 -4.91 7.31
C GLU A 25 -5.94 -5.16 7.83
N ASN A 26 -5.68 -4.76 9.07
CA ASN A 26 -4.41 -5.06 9.72
C ASN A 26 -4.41 -6.45 10.39
N ALA A 27 -3.24 -6.89 10.87
CA ALA A 27 -3.09 -8.21 11.52
C ALA A 27 -3.96 -8.44 12.79
N LYS A 28 -4.68 -7.43 13.28
CA LYS A 28 -5.63 -7.55 14.40
C LYS A 28 -7.08 -7.66 13.95
N GLY A 29 -7.34 -7.80 12.65
CA GLY A 29 -8.70 -7.83 12.12
C GLY A 29 -9.36 -6.46 12.05
N LYS A 30 -8.60 -5.36 12.23
CA LYS A 30 -9.18 -4.01 12.25
C LYS A 30 -9.10 -3.36 10.87
N PRO A 31 -10.21 -2.78 10.38
CA PRO A 31 -10.19 -2.02 9.13
C PRO A 31 -9.31 -0.77 9.30
N VAL A 32 -8.65 -0.37 8.21
CA VAL A 32 -7.88 0.88 8.13
C VAL A 32 -8.44 1.78 7.04
N SER A 33 -8.33 3.09 7.23
CA SER A 33 -8.77 4.11 6.26
C SER A 33 -7.61 4.76 5.49
N SER A 34 -6.40 4.23 5.62
CA SER A 34 -5.20 4.76 4.97
C SER A 34 -5.16 4.46 3.48
N VAL A 35 -4.53 5.35 2.71
CA VAL A 35 -4.06 5.07 1.35
C VAL A 35 -2.54 4.97 1.41
N THR A 36 -1.97 3.95 0.81
CA THR A 36 -0.51 3.77 0.68
C THR A 36 -0.16 3.70 -0.80
N SER A 37 0.83 4.48 -1.24
CA SER A 37 1.30 4.42 -2.63
C SER A 37 2.65 3.71 -2.75
N PHE A 38 2.83 3.04 -3.88
CA PHE A 38 4.01 2.27 -4.24
C PHE A 38 4.51 2.75 -5.58
N THR A 39 5.80 3.05 -5.69
CA THR A 39 6.43 3.43 -6.95
C THR A 39 7.87 2.93 -7.01
N MET A 40 8.37 2.68 -8.22
CA MET A 40 9.75 2.30 -8.46
C MET A 40 10.54 3.53 -8.91
N ARG A 41 11.66 3.81 -8.23
CA ARG A 41 12.59 4.89 -8.61
C ARG A 41 14.02 4.38 -8.53
N ASP A 42 14.75 4.48 -9.63
CA ASP A 42 16.15 4.03 -9.74
C ASP A 42 16.35 2.57 -9.30
N GLY A 43 15.41 1.69 -9.69
CA GLY A 43 15.39 0.27 -9.29
C GLY A 43 14.96 0.00 -7.85
N ASN A 44 14.62 1.04 -7.07
CA ASN A 44 14.21 0.93 -5.68
C ASN A 44 12.70 1.14 -5.50
N LEU A 45 12.07 0.25 -4.73
CA LEU A 45 10.68 0.41 -4.30
C LEU A 45 10.55 1.44 -3.19
N LEU A 46 9.88 2.56 -3.50
CA LEU A 46 9.44 3.59 -2.56
C LEU A 46 8.00 3.32 -2.12
N ILE A 47 7.72 3.54 -0.84
CA ILE A 47 6.40 3.36 -0.23
C ILE A 47 6.06 4.64 0.54
N LYS A 48 4.91 5.26 0.25
CA LYS A 48 4.47 6.52 0.86
C LYS A 48 3.13 6.36 1.57
#